data_AF-A0A956I6Y1-F1
#
_entry.id   AF-A0A956I6Y1-F1
#
_cell.length_a   1.000
_cell.length_b   1.000
_cell.length_c   1.000
_cell.angle_alpha   90.00
_cell.angle_beta   90.00
_cell.angle_gamma   90.00
#
_symmetry.space_group_name_H-M   'P 1'
#
loop_
_entity.id
_entity.type
_entity.pdbx_description
1 polymer ?
#
loop_
_entity_poly.entity_id
_entity_poly.type
_entity_poly.pdbx_seq_one_letter_code
_entity_poly.pdbx_strand_id
1 'polypeptide(L)'
;ERYRGVFREAFEEAVGALSPRERNLLRLHFLRRVTLESLAELYGVHRATIVRHLAKIRERLDAATQAALRDRLGADKREVESVMDLIRSRFDVSVERMLRTRA
;
A
#
# COMPACT_ATOMS: atom_id res chain seq x y z
N GLU A 1 -19.93 -4.64 5.26
CA GLU A 1 -19.43 -3.24 5.04
C GLU A 1 -18.46 -2.75 6.11
N ARG A 2 -18.70 -3.05 7.40
CA ARG A 2 -17.80 -2.70 8.53
C ARG A 2 -16.31 -2.98 8.30
N TYR A 3 -15.95 -4.18 7.83
CA TYR A 3 -14.55 -4.55 7.56
C TYR A 3 -13.86 -3.67 6.50
N ARG A 4 -14.60 -3.19 5.48
CA ARG A 4 -14.02 -2.32 4.44
C ARG A 4 -13.70 -0.92 4.97
N GLY A 5 -14.49 -0.40 5.90
CA GLY A 5 -14.24 0.87 6.55
C GLY A 5 -12.99 0.80 7.43
N VAL A 6 -12.94 -0.21 8.32
CA VAL A 6 -11.81 -0.40 9.23
C VAL A 6 -10.51 -0.67 8.47
N PHE A 7 -10.55 -1.46 7.39
CA PHE A 7 -9.40 -1.63 6.51
C PHE A 7 -8.95 -0.33 5.87
N ARG A 8 -9.90 0.46 5.34
CA ARG A 8 -9.57 1.73 4.68
C ARG A 8 -8.82 2.65 5.64
N GLU A 9 -9.33 2.83 6.84
CA GLU A 9 -8.70 3.68 7.85
C GLU A 9 -7.32 3.15 8.26
N ALA A 10 -7.20 1.85 8.51
CA ALA A 10 -5.93 1.21 8.85
C ALA A 10 -4.89 1.38 7.73
N PHE A 11 -5.29 1.22 6.47
CA PHE A 11 -4.42 1.40 5.32
C PHE A 11 -4.08 2.88 5.08
N GLU A 12 -5.02 3.81 5.29
CA GLU A 12 -4.74 5.26 5.19
C GLU A 12 -3.74 5.74 6.24
N GLU A 13 -3.80 5.17 7.44
CA GLU A 13 -2.84 5.37 8.51
C GLU A 13 -1.47 4.80 8.12
N ALA A 14 -1.42 3.56 7.62
CA ALA A 14 -0.18 2.93 7.14
C ALA A 14 0.47 3.72 6.00
N VAL A 15 -0.32 4.24 5.05
CA VAL A 15 0.16 5.13 3.99
C VAL A 15 0.65 6.47 4.56
N GLY A 16 -0.04 6.99 5.59
CA GLY A 16 0.35 8.22 6.29
C GLY A 16 1.70 8.11 7.00
N ALA A 17 2.03 6.93 7.52
CA ALA A 17 3.31 6.61 8.16
C ALA A 17 4.48 6.47 7.15
N LEU A 18 4.19 6.40 5.84
CA LEU A 18 5.25 6.38 4.83
C LEU A 18 5.95 7.74 4.73
N SER A 19 7.26 7.70 4.48
CA SER A 19 8.02 8.92 4.20
C SER A 19 7.48 9.63 2.95
N PRO A 20 7.68 10.96 2.81
CA PRO A 20 7.27 11.69 1.62
C PRO A 20 7.81 11.07 0.31
N ARG A 21 9.05 10.57 0.35
CA ARG A 21 9.70 9.91 -0.80
C ARG A 21 8.99 8.61 -1.20
N GLU A 22 8.67 7.77 -0.24
CA GLU A 22 7.96 6.50 -0.49
C GLU A 22 6.54 6.75 -1.01
N ARG A 23 5.82 7.74 -0.45
CA ARG A 23 4.51 8.16 -0.95
C ARG A 23 4.60 8.69 -2.38
N ASN A 24 5.61 9.49 -2.69
CA ASN A 24 5.80 10.01 -4.04
C ASN A 24 6.09 8.88 -5.04
N LEU A 25 6.94 7.93 -4.68
CA LEU A 25 7.23 6.76 -5.51
C LEU A 25 5.95 5.95 -5.81
N LEU A 26 5.12 5.70 -4.79
CA LEU A 26 3.82 5.04 -4.98
C LEU A 26 2.88 5.83 -5.90
N ARG A 27 2.76 7.15 -5.70
CA ARG A 27 1.91 8.02 -6.55
C ARG A 27 2.36 8.00 -8.00
N LEU A 28 3.66 8.12 -8.27
CA LEU A 28 4.19 8.11 -9.63
C LEU A 28 3.94 6.77 -10.32
N HIS A 29 4.14 5.65 -9.60
CA HIS A 29 3.90 4.33 -10.17
C HIS A 29 2.41 4.05 -10.41
N PHE A 30 1.55 4.21 -9.40
CA PHE A 30 0.15 3.78 -9.47
C PHE A 30 -0.79 4.82 -10.07
N LEU A 31 -0.61 6.12 -9.80
CA LEU A 31 -1.53 7.16 -10.29
C LEU A 31 -1.10 7.72 -11.64
N ARG A 32 0.21 7.84 -11.86
CA ARG A 32 0.75 8.44 -13.09
C ARG A 32 1.20 7.39 -14.11
N ARG A 33 1.10 6.09 -13.77
CA ARG A 33 1.50 4.95 -14.61
C ARG A 33 2.92 5.11 -15.16
N VAL A 34 3.80 5.79 -14.42
CA VAL A 34 5.20 5.95 -14.81
C VAL A 34 5.86 4.57 -14.76
N THR A 35 6.54 4.21 -15.84
CA THR A 35 7.22 2.91 -15.98
C THR A 35 8.34 2.79 -14.94
N LEU A 36 8.73 1.55 -14.62
CA LEU A 36 9.81 1.29 -13.68
C LEU A 36 11.14 1.86 -14.18
N GLU A 37 11.31 1.88 -15.51
CA GLU A 37 12.45 2.44 -16.23
C GLU A 37 12.52 3.96 -16.06
N SER A 38 11.43 4.68 -16.30
CA SER A 38 11.40 6.14 -16.10
C SER A 38 11.50 6.54 -14.63
N LEU A 39 10.99 5.71 -13.71
CA LEU A 39 11.23 5.90 -12.27
C LEU A 39 12.71 5.72 -11.92
N ALA A 40 13.36 4.71 -12.47
CA ALA A 40 14.78 4.48 -12.28
C ALA A 40 15.61 5.68 -12.75
N GLU A 41 15.32 6.21 -13.93
CA GLU A 41 15.94 7.43 -14.47
C GLU A 41 15.69 8.64 -13.57
N LEU A 42 14.44 8.90 -13.19
CA LEU A 42 14.06 10.05 -12.34
C LEU A 42 14.78 10.06 -11.00
N TYR A 43 14.96 8.87 -10.39
CA TYR A 43 15.63 8.73 -9.10
C TYR A 43 17.14 8.49 -9.22
N GLY A 44 17.70 8.39 -10.44
CA GLY A 44 19.12 8.14 -10.68
C GLY A 44 19.60 6.78 -10.17
N VAL A 45 18.75 5.74 -10.24
CA VAL A 45 19.05 4.39 -9.72
C VAL A 45 18.71 3.32 -10.74
N HIS A 46 19.20 2.08 -10.55
CA HIS A 46 18.79 0.96 -11.39
C HIS A 46 17.32 0.57 -11.20
N ARG A 47 16.68 0.07 -12.26
CA ARG A 47 15.33 -0.53 -12.24
C ARG A 47 15.13 -1.54 -11.10
N ALA A 48 16.12 -2.41 -10.87
CA ALA A 48 16.06 -3.40 -9.79
C ALA A 48 15.97 -2.75 -8.40
N THR A 49 16.56 -1.56 -8.22
CA THR A 49 16.42 -0.78 -6.99
C THR A 49 14.98 -0.29 -6.83
N ILE A 50 14.37 0.31 -7.87
CA ILE A 50 12.96 0.73 -7.80
C ILE A 50 12.03 -0.44 -7.46
N VAL A 51 12.21 -1.60 -8.11
CA VAL A 51 11.42 -2.81 -7.84
C VAL A 51 11.57 -3.24 -6.38
N ARG A 52 12.79 -3.32 -5.86
CA ARG A 52 13.03 -3.67 -4.44
C ARG A 52 12.41 -2.65 -3.49
N HIS A 53 12.48 -1.36 -3.82
CA HIS A 53 11.87 -0.31 -2.99
C HIS A 53 10.33 -0.43 -2.98
N LEU A 54 9.70 -0.64 -4.12
CA LEU A 54 8.25 -0.87 -4.20
C LEU A 54 7.82 -2.12 -3.43
N ALA A 55 8.59 -3.21 -3.53
CA ALA A 55 8.33 -4.43 -2.77
C ALA A 55 8.39 -4.18 -1.25
N LYS A 56 9.43 -3.51 -0.76
CA LYS A 56 9.57 -3.14 0.65
C LYS A 56 8.43 -2.24 1.15
N ILE A 57 8.02 -1.26 0.35
CA ILE A 57 6.88 -0.40 0.69
C ILE A 57 5.61 -1.24 0.81
N ARG A 58 5.38 -2.17 -0.13
CA ARG A 58 4.22 -3.07 -0.10
C ARG A 58 4.21 -3.94 1.15
N GLU A 59 5.34 -4.57 1.49
CA GLU A 59 5.48 -5.38 2.71
C GLU A 59 5.19 -4.56 3.97
N ARG A 60 5.69 -3.32 4.03
CA ARG A 60 5.44 -2.44 5.19
C ARG A 60 3.97 -2.04 5.30
N LEU A 61 3.32 -1.73 4.18
CA LEU A 61 1.89 -1.41 4.16
C LEU A 61 1.05 -2.61 4.59
N ASP A 62 1.37 -3.82 4.12
CA ASP A 62 0.68 -5.06 4.47
C ASP A 62 0.79 -5.35 5.96
N ALA A 63 2.01 -5.31 6.52
CA ALA A 63 2.26 -5.54 7.94
C ALA A 63 1.57 -4.51 8.84
N ALA A 64 1.69 -3.22 8.51
CA ALA A 64 1.07 -2.15 9.30
C ALA A 64 -0.46 -2.21 9.26
N THR A 65 -1.03 -2.49 8.09
CA THR A 65 -2.48 -2.61 7.94
C THR A 65 -3.01 -3.84 8.69
N GLN A 66 -2.30 -4.98 8.60
CA GLN A 66 -2.68 -6.19 9.33
C GLN A 66 -2.64 -5.98 10.85
N ALA A 67 -1.60 -5.31 11.37
CA ALA A 67 -1.51 -4.98 12.79
C ALA A 67 -2.70 -4.11 13.24
N ALA A 68 -2.97 -3.02 12.54
CA ALA A 68 -4.08 -2.12 12.85
C ALA A 68 -5.46 -2.81 12.74
N LEU A 69 -5.65 -3.71 11.76
CA LEU A 69 -6.87 -4.50 11.65
C LEU A 69 -7.06 -5.44 12.84
N ARG A 70 -6.01 -6.14 13.27
CA ARG A 70 -6.08 -7.06 14.43
C ARG A 70 -6.45 -6.30 15.70
N ASP A 71 -5.82 -5.15 15.91
CA ASP A 71 -6.04 -4.34 17.10
C ASP A 71 -7.46 -3.75 17.13
N ARG A 72 -7.97 -3.24 16.00
CA ARG A 72 -9.27 -2.57 15.94
C ARG A 72 -10.46 -3.51 15.91
N LEU A 73 -10.30 -4.69 15.29
CA LEU A 73 -11.41 -5.62 15.12
C LEU A 73 -11.50 -6.63 16.26
N GLY A 74 -10.42 -6.82 17.04
CA GLY A 74 -10.34 -7.91 18.02
C GLY A 74 -10.62 -9.28 17.37
N ALA A 75 -10.51 -9.37 16.05
CA ALA A 75 -10.99 -10.49 15.25
C ALA A 75 -10.01 -11.64 15.30
N ASP A 76 -10.54 -12.86 15.15
CA ASP A 76 -9.72 -14.06 15.00
C ASP A 76 -8.75 -13.88 13.82
N LYS A 77 -7.52 -14.38 13.99
CA LYS A 77 -6.45 -14.25 12.99
C LYS A 77 -6.92 -14.68 11.60
N ARG A 78 -7.77 -15.71 11.50
CA ARG A 78 -8.29 -16.25 10.24
C ARG A 78 -9.21 -15.29 9.50
N GLU A 79 -10.00 -14.51 10.22
CA GLU A 79 -10.94 -13.56 9.62
C GLU A 79 -10.19 -12.36 9.02
N VAL A 80 -9.16 -11.89 9.74
CA VAL A 80 -8.22 -10.87 9.22
C VAL A 80 -7.47 -11.39 8.01
N GLU A 81 -6.98 -12.63 8.05
CA GLU A 81 -6.24 -13.25 6.94
C GLU A 81 -7.11 -13.36 5.67
N SER A 82 -8.37 -13.81 5.81
CA SER A 82 -9.33 -13.87 4.70
C SER A 82 -9.63 -12.51 4.09
N VAL A 83 -9.81 -11.48 4.93
CA VAL A 83 -10.00 -10.10 4.47
C VAL A 83 -8.74 -9.58 3.75
N MET A 84 -7.56 -9.86 4.31
CA MET A 84 -6.28 -9.45 3.71
C MET A 84 -6.03 -10.16 2.38
N ASP A 85 -6.36 -11.43 2.23
CA ASP A 85 -6.19 -12.15 0.97
C ASP A 85 -7.14 -11.65 -0.13
N LEU A 86 -8.40 -11.35 0.23
CA LEU A 86 -9.33 -10.69 -0.69
C LEU A 86 -8.79 -9.33 -1.16
N ILE A 87 -8.15 -8.59 -0.26
CA ILE A 87 -7.57 -7.28 -0.55
C ILE A 87 -6.28 -7.40 -1.37
N ARG A 88 -5.40 -8.35 -1.05
CA ARG A 88 -4.19 -8.65 -1.84
C ARG A 88 -4.54 -9.01 -3.28
N SER A 89 -5.64 -9.75 -3.50
CA SER A 89 -6.13 -10.08 -4.84
C SER A 89 -6.58 -8.86 -5.66
N ARG A 90 -6.85 -7.73 -4.99
CA ARG A 90 -7.31 -6.46 -5.59
C ARG A 90 -6.43 -5.28 -5.17
N PHE A 91 -5.19 -5.56 -4.76
CA PHE A 91 -4.35 -4.62 -4.04
C PHE A 91 -4.06 -3.38 -4.89
N ASP A 92 -3.66 -3.59 -6.15
CA ASP A 92 -3.30 -2.51 -7.06
C ASP A 92 -4.46 -1.52 -7.28
N VAL A 93 -5.68 -2.04 -7.46
CA VAL A 93 -6.89 -1.23 -7.66
C VAL A 93 -7.29 -0.48 -6.37
N SER A 94 -7.10 -1.13 -5.22
CA SER A 94 -7.43 -0.54 -3.91
C SER A 94 -6.44 0.57 -3.56
N VAL A 95 -5.14 0.32 -3.76
CA VAL A 95 -4.05 1.29 -3.58
C VAL A 95 -4.25 2.47 -4.51
N GLU A 96 -4.53 2.24 -5.80
CA GLU A 96 -4.76 3.34 -6.77
C GLU A 96 -5.92 4.24 -6.31
N ARG A 97 -7.06 3.66 -5.91
CA ARG A 97 -8.21 4.43 -5.44
C ARG A 97 -7.91 5.23 -4.17
N MET A 98 -7.20 4.63 -3.23
CA MET A 98 -6.87 5.28 -1.95
C MET A 98 -5.83 6.39 -2.11
N LEU A 99 -4.81 6.18 -2.94
CA LEU A 99 -3.81 7.20 -3.26
C LEU A 99 -4.41 8.39 -4.01
N ARG A 100 -5.48 8.17 -4.79
CA ARG A 100 -6.21 9.24 -5.50
C ARG A 100 -7.02 10.13 -4.55
N THR A 101 -7.47 9.58 -3.41
CA THR A 101 -8.35 10.29 -2.46
C THR A 101 -7.58 11.29 -1.60
N ARG A 102 -6.26 11.13 -1.44
CA ARG A 102 -5.36 12.15 -0.86
C ARG A 102 -4.77 13.01 -1.97
N ALA A 103 -5.48 14.04 -2.41
CA ALA A 103 -4.92 15.19 -3.11
C ALA A 103 -4.82 16.35 -2.12
#